data_AF-K1S744-F1
#
_entry.id   AF-K1S744-F1
#
_cell.length_a   1.000
_cell.length_b   1.000
_cell.length_c   1.000
_cell.angle_alpha   90.00
_cell.angle_beta   90.00
_cell.angle_gamma   90.00
#
_symmetry.space_group_name_H-M   'P 1'
#
loop_
_entity.id
_entity.type
_entity.pdbx_description
1 polymer ?
#
loop_
_entity_poly.entity_id
_entity_poly.type
_entity_poly.pdbx_seq_one_letter_code
_entity_poly.pdbx_strand_id
1 'polypeptide(L)'
;APELYMKGDANGWDGYDYLAGDGVHFTGFMYLNQNGFKFTTAPDWSGTGYGENFSTAPDAGNIVMTEPAGYYKVDVDLSAKTYTLTSITSIGIIGSAAPNGWDSDVDLTYVPYNKETKEGRYWEAKNIKLKAGECKFRANDAWDMQWGFDGDKFVFSNNAPQKQFVPEAGTYDIKLYAWANGYAKCEFTKK
;
A
#
# COMPACT_ATOMS: atom_id res chain seq x y z
N ALA A 1 4.22 -2.42 -16.13
CA ALA A 1 3.47 -3.69 -16.01
C ALA A 1 2.00 -3.34 -16.13
N PRO A 2 1.11 -4.26 -16.54
CA PRO A 2 -0.33 -4.03 -16.47
C PRO A 2 -0.76 -3.53 -15.08
N GLU A 3 -1.74 -2.63 -15.09
CA GLU A 3 -2.30 -1.99 -13.90
C GLU A 3 -3.78 -2.33 -13.77
N LEU A 4 -4.23 -2.44 -12.53
CA LEU A 4 -5.64 -2.49 -12.15
C LEU A 4 -5.85 -1.47 -11.03
N TYR A 5 -7.03 -0.88 -10.95
CA TYR A 5 -7.32 0.15 -9.98
C TYR A 5 -8.53 -0.22 -9.14
N MET A 6 -8.42 -0.08 -7.83
CA MET A 6 -9.57 -0.18 -6.91
C MET A 6 -10.19 1.20 -6.73
N LYS A 7 -11.49 1.31 -6.99
CA LYS A 7 -12.30 2.51 -6.71
C LYS A 7 -13.44 2.11 -5.77
N GLY A 8 -13.64 2.85 -4.70
CA GLY A 8 -14.65 2.49 -3.69
C GLY A 8 -14.88 3.56 -2.64
N ASP A 9 -15.64 3.22 -1.61
CA ASP A 9 -15.96 4.18 -0.55
C ASP A 9 -14.70 4.73 0.15
N ALA A 10 -13.72 3.85 0.40
CA ALA A 10 -12.45 4.17 1.07
C ALA A 10 -11.64 5.27 0.37
N ASN A 11 -11.77 5.42 -0.95
CA ASN A 11 -11.13 6.48 -1.73
C ASN A 11 -12.15 7.44 -2.40
N GLY A 12 -13.39 7.39 -1.93
CA GLY A 12 -14.45 8.32 -2.29
C GLY A 12 -14.99 8.22 -3.71
N TRP A 13 -14.84 7.06 -4.36
CA TRP A 13 -15.32 6.76 -5.74
C TRP A 13 -14.70 7.59 -6.87
N ASP A 14 -14.22 8.79 -6.59
CA ASP A 14 -13.44 9.61 -7.52
C ASP A 14 -11.97 9.21 -7.52
N GLY A 15 -11.42 8.89 -6.34
CA GLY A 15 -10.06 8.41 -6.17
C GLY A 15 -9.87 6.95 -6.58
N TYR A 16 -8.64 6.47 -6.54
CA TYR A 16 -8.31 5.08 -6.84
C TYR A 16 -7.05 4.63 -6.12
N ASP A 17 -6.91 3.33 -5.88
CA ASP A 17 -5.68 2.69 -5.38
C ASP A 17 -5.12 1.72 -6.42
N TYR A 18 -3.79 1.65 -6.50
CA TYR A 18 -3.08 0.85 -7.49
C TYR A 18 -3.05 -0.63 -7.10
N LEU A 19 -3.21 -1.50 -8.09
CA LEU A 19 -2.72 -2.86 -8.10
C LEU A 19 -1.86 -3.04 -9.36
N ALA A 20 -0.77 -3.79 -9.24
CA ALA A 20 0.15 -4.06 -10.33
C ALA A 20 0.34 -5.56 -10.51
N GLY A 21 0.55 -6.01 -11.74
CA GLY A 21 0.59 -7.43 -12.03
C GLY A 21 0.89 -7.81 -13.47
N ASP A 22 0.45 -8.99 -13.87
CA ASP A 22 0.75 -9.59 -15.18
C ASP A 22 -0.39 -9.49 -16.21
N GLY A 23 -1.50 -8.84 -15.84
CA GLY A 23 -2.71 -8.75 -16.66
C GLY A 23 -3.81 -9.72 -16.25
N VAL A 24 -3.49 -10.73 -15.43
CA VAL A 24 -4.44 -11.70 -14.86
C VAL A 24 -4.41 -11.63 -13.33
N HIS A 25 -3.21 -11.67 -12.75
CA HIS A 25 -2.96 -11.58 -11.32
C HIS A 25 -2.44 -10.19 -10.98
N PHE A 26 -3.04 -9.55 -9.99
CA PHE A 26 -2.65 -8.22 -9.53
C PHE A 26 -2.52 -8.19 -8.02
N THR A 27 -1.54 -7.43 -7.52
CA THR A 27 -1.36 -7.19 -6.09
C THR A 27 -1.32 -5.69 -5.80
N GLY A 28 -2.01 -5.28 -4.74
CA GLY A 28 -1.91 -3.93 -4.18
C GLY A 28 -2.13 -3.91 -2.67
N PHE A 29 -1.89 -2.74 -2.08
CA PHE A 29 -1.95 -2.46 -0.65
C PHE A 29 -2.84 -1.25 -0.44
N MET A 30 -3.99 -1.45 0.21
CA MET A 30 -5.01 -0.42 0.30
C MET A 30 -5.90 -0.59 1.54
N TYR A 31 -6.54 0.50 1.93
CA TYR A 31 -7.59 0.46 2.95
C TYR A 31 -8.91 0.09 2.29
N LEU A 32 -9.65 -0.84 2.91
CA LEU A 32 -10.97 -1.26 2.47
C LEU A 32 -11.95 -1.24 3.64
N ASN A 33 -13.23 -1.14 3.31
CA ASN A 33 -14.34 -1.23 4.26
C ASN A 33 -15.54 -1.93 3.59
N GLN A 34 -16.57 -2.21 4.39
CA GLN A 34 -17.76 -2.94 3.95
C GLN A 34 -18.77 -2.06 3.15
N ASN A 35 -18.49 -0.78 2.90
CA ASN A 35 -19.36 0.09 2.09
C ASN A 35 -19.14 -0.11 0.58
N GLY A 36 -18.13 -0.92 0.22
CA GLY A 36 -17.97 -1.50 -1.09
C GLY A 36 -16.99 -0.77 -2.01
N PHE A 37 -16.54 -1.51 -3.02
CA PHE A 37 -15.57 -1.09 -4.01
C PHE A 37 -15.79 -1.84 -5.34
N LYS A 38 -15.06 -1.44 -6.38
CA LYS A 38 -14.96 -2.11 -7.67
C LYS A 38 -13.51 -2.06 -8.13
N PHE A 39 -13.16 -2.92 -9.10
CA PHE A 39 -11.93 -2.79 -9.85
C PHE A 39 -12.19 -2.20 -11.23
N THR A 40 -11.19 -1.56 -11.83
CA THR A 40 -11.23 -1.08 -13.22
C THR A 40 -9.85 -1.13 -13.85
N THR A 41 -9.76 -1.35 -15.16
CA THR A 41 -8.50 -1.36 -15.91
C THR A 41 -8.00 0.03 -16.30
N ALA A 42 -8.70 1.10 -15.88
CA ALA A 42 -8.30 2.49 -16.06
C ALA A 42 -8.44 3.26 -14.73
N PRO A 43 -7.68 4.35 -14.51
CA PRO A 43 -7.81 5.14 -13.27
C PRO A 43 -9.18 5.84 -13.15
N ASP A 44 -9.91 5.90 -14.25
CA ASP A 44 -11.31 6.32 -14.36
C ASP A 44 -12.21 5.13 -14.77
N TRP A 45 -13.46 5.43 -15.14
CA TRP A 45 -14.43 4.43 -15.58
C TRP A 45 -14.40 4.16 -17.10
N SER A 46 -13.35 4.59 -17.81
CA SER A 46 -13.21 4.32 -19.26
C SER A 46 -12.74 2.89 -19.55
N GLY A 47 -12.15 2.22 -18.55
CA GLY A 47 -11.70 0.84 -18.63
C GLY A 47 -12.81 -0.20 -18.35
N THR A 48 -12.45 -1.47 -18.39
CA THR A 48 -13.34 -2.55 -17.97
C THR A 48 -13.51 -2.51 -16.46
N GLY A 49 -14.74 -2.27 -15.99
CA GLY A 49 -15.10 -2.36 -14.58
C GLY A 49 -15.42 -3.79 -14.15
N TYR A 50 -15.06 -4.15 -12.92
CA TYR A 50 -15.39 -5.41 -12.27
C TYR A 50 -16.10 -5.12 -10.96
N GLY A 51 -17.40 -5.41 -10.93
CA GLY A 51 -18.25 -5.26 -9.75
C GLY A 51 -18.43 -6.56 -8.99
N GLU A 52 -19.57 -6.68 -8.32
CA GLU A 52 -20.00 -7.89 -7.60
C GLU A 52 -19.81 -9.15 -8.47
N ASN A 53 -19.26 -10.21 -7.87
CA ASN A 53 -18.90 -11.46 -8.57
C ASN A 53 -17.98 -11.26 -9.80
N PHE A 54 -17.19 -10.18 -9.82
CA PHE A 54 -16.37 -9.74 -10.96
C PHE A 54 -17.18 -9.56 -12.25
N SER A 55 -18.47 -9.21 -12.14
CA SER A 55 -19.29 -8.89 -13.29
C SER A 55 -18.78 -7.62 -13.97
N THR A 56 -18.71 -7.66 -15.30
CA THR A 56 -18.37 -6.50 -16.16
C THR A 56 -19.61 -5.81 -16.71
N ALA A 57 -20.80 -6.17 -16.23
CA ALA A 57 -22.03 -5.50 -16.61
C ALA A 57 -22.00 -4.03 -16.13
N PRO A 58 -22.52 -3.07 -16.92
CA PRO A 58 -22.53 -1.66 -16.53
C PRO A 58 -23.25 -1.38 -15.19
N ASP A 59 -24.24 -2.21 -14.86
CA ASP A 59 -25.07 -2.16 -13.66
C ASP A 59 -24.64 -3.13 -12.56
N ALA A 60 -23.48 -3.78 -12.70
CA ALA A 60 -22.95 -4.67 -11.66
C ALA A 60 -22.91 -3.96 -10.30
N GLY A 61 -23.32 -4.67 -9.25
CA GLY A 61 -23.23 -4.19 -7.87
C GLY A 61 -21.79 -3.90 -7.44
N ASN A 62 -21.62 -3.32 -6.25
CA ASN A 62 -20.30 -3.17 -5.65
C ASN A 62 -19.83 -4.50 -5.06
N ILE A 63 -18.53 -4.74 -5.08
CA ILE A 63 -17.91 -5.78 -4.26
C ILE A 63 -18.01 -5.33 -2.79
N VAL A 64 -18.53 -6.19 -1.91
CA VAL A 64 -18.63 -5.94 -0.47
C VAL A 64 -17.83 -7.01 0.27
N MET A 65 -16.77 -6.58 0.96
CA MET A 65 -15.97 -7.48 1.81
C MET A 65 -16.69 -7.81 3.12
N THR A 66 -16.35 -8.97 3.70
CA THR A 66 -16.86 -9.42 5.01
C THR A 66 -15.88 -9.18 6.16
N GLU A 67 -14.60 -8.95 5.87
CA GLU A 67 -13.58 -8.68 6.88
C GLU A 67 -13.82 -7.32 7.56
N PRO A 68 -13.23 -7.05 8.75
CA PRO A 68 -13.24 -5.72 9.37
C PRO A 68 -12.70 -4.62 8.42
N ALA A 69 -13.08 -3.36 8.65
CA ALA A 69 -12.46 -2.27 7.90
C ALA A 69 -10.98 -2.14 8.31
N GLY A 70 -10.07 -1.98 7.35
CA GLY A 70 -8.64 -2.06 7.63
C GLY A 70 -7.76 -1.92 6.40
N TYR A 71 -6.44 -1.97 6.61
CA TYR A 71 -5.45 -1.98 5.53
C TYR A 71 -5.12 -3.43 5.16
N TYR A 72 -5.06 -3.72 3.86
CA TYR A 72 -4.91 -5.07 3.35
C TYR A 72 -3.91 -5.12 2.21
N LYS A 73 -3.17 -6.23 2.14
CA LYS A 73 -2.68 -6.76 0.86
C LYS A 73 -3.87 -7.40 0.14
N VAL A 74 -4.14 -6.93 -1.06
CA VAL A 74 -5.21 -7.40 -1.93
C VAL A 74 -4.56 -8.08 -3.12
N ASP A 75 -4.78 -9.39 -3.25
CA ASP A 75 -4.42 -10.13 -4.45
C ASP A 75 -5.68 -10.43 -5.25
N VAL A 76 -5.67 -10.11 -6.53
CA VAL A 76 -6.78 -10.31 -7.48
C VAL A 76 -6.36 -11.32 -8.53
N ASP A 77 -7.25 -12.24 -8.85
CA ASP A 77 -7.13 -13.13 -10.01
C ASP A 77 -8.38 -12.93 -10.89
N LEU A 78 -8.19 -12.26 -12.03
CA LEU A 78 -9.28 -11.97 -12.97
C LEU A 78 -9.75 -13.22 -13.72
N SER A 79 -8.92 -14.26 -13.84
CA SER A 79 -9.29 -15.52 -14.50
C SER A 79 -10.17 -16.38 -13.59
N ALA A 80 -9.80 -16.48 -12.31
CA ALA A 80 -10.57 -17.17 -11.29
C ALA A 80 -11.77 -16.35 -10.79
N LYS A 81 -11.77 -15.03 -11.05
CA LYS A 81 -12.78 -14.08 -10.55
C LYS A 81 -12.82 -14.04 -9.03
N THR A 82 -11.65 -13.96 -8.43
CA THR A 82 -11.48 -13.96 -6.97
C THR A 82 -10.55 -12.84 -6.52
N TYR A 83 -10.70 -12.44 -5.26
CA TYR A 83 -9.68 -11.67 -4.56
C TYR A 83 -9.44 -12.27 -3.17
N THR A 84 -8.24 -12.11 -2.65
CA THR A 84 -7.89 -12.48 -1.28
C THR A 84 -7.39 -11.28 -0.51
N LEU A 85 -7.76 -11.20 0.77
CA LEU A 85 -7.37 -10.14 1.69
C LEU A 85 -6.43 -10.69 2.75
N THR A 86 -5.21 -10.16 2.82
CA THR A 86 -4.29 -10.40 3.94
C THR A 86 -4.19 -9.13 4.77
N SER A 87 -4.59 -9.21 6.04
CA SER A 87 -4.65 -8.04 6.92
C SER A 87 -3.25 -7.49 7.23
N ILE A 88 -3.15 -6.16 7.22
CA ILE A 88 -1.97 -5.40 7.66
C ILE A 88 -2.43 -4.51 8.81
N THR A 89 -2.08 -4.91 10.03
CA THR A 89 -2.44 -4.22 11.27
C THR A 89 -1.39 -3.20 11.70
N SER A 90 -0.14 -3.38 11.27
CA SER A 90 0.95 -2.42 11.48
C SER A 90 1.87 -2.40 10.25
N ILE A 91 2.49 -1.25 10.01
CA ILE A 91 3.70 -1.15 9.20
C ILE A 91 4.71 -0.33 10.01
N GLY A 92 5.91 -0.88 10.21
CA GLY A 92 6.95 -0.25 11.00
C GLY A 92 8.25 -0.09 10.21
N ILE A 93 9.04 0.92 10.57
CA ILE A 93 10.41 1.09 10.06
C ILE A 93 11.39 0.30 10.92
N ILE A 94 12.29 -0.44 10.27
CA ILE A 94 13.30 -1.27 10.92
C ILE A 94 14.64 -1.19 10.18
N GLY A 95 15.74 -1.27 10.93
CA GLY A 95 17.09 -1.38 10.39
C GLY A 95 18.12 -0.62 11.20
N SER A 96 19.39 -0.75 10.82
CA SER A 96 20.52 -0.06 11.49
C SER A 96 20.33 1.47 11.66
N ALA A 97 19.60 2.10 10.74
CA ALA A 97 19.24 3.51 10.80
C ALA A 97 18.09 3.82 11.77
N ALA A 98 17.20 2.85 12.04
CA ALA A 98 16.03 3.01 12.89
C ALA A 98 16.42 3.08 14.39
N PRO A 99 15.58 3.68 15.26
CA PRO A 99 15.87 3.83 16.69
C PRO A 99 16.25 2.53 17.41
N ASN A 100 15.56 1.44 17.06
CA ASN A 100 15.69 0.13 17.70
C ASN A 100 16.56 -0.85 16.89
N GLY A 101 17.25 -0.37 15.84
CA GLY A 101 18.08 -1.24 15.02
C GLY A 101 17.26 -2.33 14.31
N TRP A 102 17.75 -3.56 14.36
CA TRP A 102 17.09 -4.75 13.82
C TRP A 102 16.30 -5.54 14.88
N ASP A 103 16.21 -5.03 16.11
CA ASP A 103 15.57 -5.75 17.23
C ASP A 103 14.05 -5.60 17.21
N SER A 104 13.55 -4.40 16.88
CA SER A 104 12.11 -4.13 16.76
C SER A 104 11.83 -2.94 15.84
N ASP A 105 10.58 -2.84 15.41
CA ASP A 105 10.12 -1.79 14.51
C ASP A 105 9.79 -0.52 15.29
N VAL A 106 9.71 0.60 14.58
CA VAL A 106 8.96 1.78 15.01
C VAL A 106 7.73 1.91 14.13
N ASP A 107 6.56 1.75 14.74
CA ASP A 107 5.29 1.76 14.02
C ASP A 107 4.96 3.10 13.38
N LEU A 108 4.41 3.04 12.18
CA LEU A 108 3.77 4.15 11.49
C LEU A 108 2.26 4.09 11.74
N THR A 109 1.60 5.25 11.62
CA THR A 109 0.14 5.38 11.65
C THR A 109 -0.40 5.53 10.24
N TYR A 110 -1.42 4.75 9.88
CA TYR A 110 -2.09 4.93 8.59
C TYR A 110 -2.89 6.24 8.53
N VAL A 111 -2.72 7.00 7.45
CA VAL A 111 -3.47 8.22 7.11
C VAL A 111 -4.44 7.88 5.99
N PRO A 112 -5.76 7.82 6.26
CA PRO A 112 -6.76 7.49 5.25
C PRO A 112 -6.91 8.60 4.21
N TYR A 113 -7.54 8.27 3.10
CA TYR A 113 -7.86 9.25 2.06
C TYR A 113 -8.82 10.32 2.60
N ASN A 114 -8.49 11.58 2.35
CA ASN A 114 -9.37 12.71 2.62
C ASN A 114 -10.04 13.17 1.31
N LYS A 115 -11.37 13.09 1.24
CA LYS A 115 -12.14 13.43 0.03
C LYS A 115 -12.11 14.92 -0.32
N GLU A 116 -11.88 15.79 0.65
CA GLU A 116 -11.82 17.26 0.49
C GLU A 116 -10.45 17.70 -0.03
N THR A 117 -9.36 17.24 0.60
CA THR A 117 -8.00 17.62 0.20
C THR A 117 -7.44 16.77 -0.93
N LYS A 118 -8.06 15.62 -1.21
CA LYS A 118 -7.58 14.59 -2.16
C LYS A 118 -6.21 13.99 -1.76
N GLU A 119 -5.84 14.09 -0.49
CA GLU A 119 -4.58 13.58 0.07
C GLU A 119 -4.81 12.32 0.94
N GLY A 120 -3.72 11.71 1.43
CA GLY A 120 -3.72 10.53 2.30
C GLY A 120 -3.28 9.26 1.59
N ARG A 121 -3.70 8.10 2.09
CA ARG A 121 -3.38 6.75 1.58
C ARG A 121 -1.90 6.39 1.75
N TYR A 122 -1.35 6.80 2.88
CA TYR A 122 0.03 6.51 3.27
C TYR A 122 0.11 6.20 4.76
N TRP A 123 1.20 5.57 5.17
CA TRP A 123 1.57 5.38 6.57
C TRP A 123 2.55 6.47 6.97
N GLU A 124 2.41 7.06 8.15
CA GLU A 124 3.30 8.13 8.62
C GLU A 124 3.90 7.89 10.00
N ALA A 125 5.12 8.37 10.19
CA ALA A 125 5.71 8.57 11.50
C ALA A 125 6.34 9.96 11.55
N LYS A 126 6.19 10.65 12.68
CA LYS A 126 6.66 12.03 12.85
C LYS A 126 7.76 12.11 13.90
N ASN A 127 8.71 13.00 13.69
CA ASN A 127 9.83 13.26 14.59
C ASN A 127 10.68 12.02 14.92
N ILE A 128 10.88 11.11 13.95
CA ILE A 128 11.69 9.91 14.17
C ILE A 128 13.18 10.27 14.06
N LYS A 129 13.95 9.93 15.10
CA LYS A 129 15.41 10.07 15.09
C LYS A 129 16.03 8.91 14.34
N LEU A 130 16.61 9.18 13.17
CA LEU A 130 17.30 8.20 12.35
C LEU A 130 18.81 8.43 12.39
N LYS A 131 19.57 7.35 12.35
CA LYS A 131 21.02 7.35 12.07
C LYS A 131 21.21 7.24 10.55
N ALA A 132 22.42 7.57 10.06
CA ALA A 132 22.79 7.16 8.72
C ALA A 132 22.90 5.62 8.66
N GLY A 133 22.34 5.00 7.62
CA GLY A 133 22.40 3.55 7.47
C GLY A 133 21.26 2.94 6.65
N GLU A 134 21.14 1.62 6.79
CA GLU A 134 20.11 0.81 6.15
C GLU A 134 18.85 0.78 7.00
N CYS A 135 17.70 0.88 6.34
CA CYS A 135 16.41 0.48 6.88
C CYS A 135 15.44 0.09 5.77
N LYS A 136 14.34 -0.52 6.18
CA LYS A 136 13.19 -0.90 5.36
C LYS A 136 11.93 -0.76 6.21
N PHE A 137 10.78 -1.03 5.60
CA PHE A 137 9.52 -1.20 6.31
C PHE A 137 9.06 -2.65 6.24
N ARG A 138 8.35 -3.11 7.26
CA ARG A 138 7.68 -4.41 7.23
C ARG A 138 6.33 -4.35 7.90
N ALA A 139 5.43 -5.20 7.46
CA ALA A 139 4.09 -5.29 8.03
C ALA A 139 4.04 -6.31 9.16
N ASN A 140 3.20 -6.04 10.16
CA ASN A 140 2.82 -6.96 11.24
C ASN A 140 4.03 -7.53 12.03
N ASP A 141 5.09 -6.74 12.19
CA ASP A 141 6.36 -7.16 12.82
C ASP A 141 6.98 -8.44 12.21
N ALA A 142 6.61 -8.76 10.96
CA ALA A 142 6.93 -10.01 10.29
C ALA A 142 7.73 -9.76 9.00
N TRP A 143 8.48 -10.77 8.56
CA TRP A 143 9.33 -10.66 7.38
C TRP A 143 8.60 -10.99 6.06
N ASP A 144 7.34 -11.41 6.11
CA ASP A 144 6.61 -11.86 4.92
C ASP A 144 6.24 -10.72 3.97
N MET A 145 6.11 -9.50 4.49
CA MET A 145 5.68 -8.33 3.72
C MET A 145 6.57 -7.14 4.03
N GLN A 146 7.50 -6.83 3.13
CA GLN A 146 8.49 -5.77 3.33
C GLN A 146 8.46 -4.77 2.18
N TRP A 147 8.77 -3.50 2.48
CA TRP A 147 9.01 -2.44 1.50
C TRP A 147 10.38 -1.84 1.73
N GLY A 148 11.15 -1.68 0.67
CA GLY A 148 12.50 -1.17 0.80
C GLY A 148 13.07 -0.64 -0.49
N PHE A 149 14.17 0.11 -0.37
CA PHE A 149 14.79 0.82 -1.48
C PHE A 149 15.85 -0.06 -2.15
N ASP A 150 15.74 -0.25 -3.46
CA ASP A 150 16.66 -1.08 -4.25
C ASP A 150 17.88 -0.29 -4.78
N GLY A 151 17.89 1.03 -4.59
CA GLY A 151 18.87 1.96 -5.12
C GLY A 151 18.34 2.87 -6.23
N ASP A 152 17.15 2.58 -6.76
CA ASP A 152 16.45 3.37 -7.77
C ASP A 152 15.03 3.74 -7.29
N LYS A 153 14.30 2.76 -6.74
CA LYS A 153 12.93 2.94 -6.26
C LYS A 153 12.59 2.06 -5.06
N PHE A 154 11.42 2.32 -4.50
CA PHE A 154 10.85 1.44 -3.48
C PHE A 154 10.14 0.25 -4.11
N VAL A 155 10.37 -0.93 -3.54
CA VAL A 155 9.75 -2.18 -3.98
C VAL A 155 9.24 -2.95 -2.77
N PHE A 156 8.15 -3.66 -2.99
CA PHE A 156 7.60 -4.68 -2.11
C PHE A 156 8.17 -6.06 -2.47
N SER A 157 8.61 -6.81 -1.45
CA SER A 157 8.84 -8.26 -1.56
C SER A 157 8.99 -8.89 -0.17
N ASN A 158 9.03 -10.22 -0.10
CA ASN A 158 9.29 -10.96 1.15
C ASN A 158 10.76 -10.82 1.64
N ASN A 159 11.61 -10.11 0.89
CA ASN A 159 12.94 -9.71 1.32
C ASN A 159 13.34 -8.41 0.61
N ALA A 160 12.59 -7.35 0.90
CA ALA A 160 12.82 -6.07 0.22
C ALA A 160 14.25 -5.56 0.48
N PRO A 161 14.89 -4.98 -0.53
CA PRO A 161 16.24 -4.43 -0.40
C PRO A 161 16.26 -3.23 0.56
N GLN A 162 17.43 -2.94 1.11
CA GLN A 162 17.62 -1.91 2.14
C GLN A 162 18.79 -0.98 1.79
N LYS A 163 19.10 -0.85 0.50
CA LYS A 163 20.31 -0.20 0.03
C LYS A 163 20.31 1.28 0.44
N GLN A 164 21.32 1.68 1.20
CA GLN A 164 21.57 3.02 1.77
C GLN A 164 20.36 3.96 1.74
N PHE A 165 19.49 3.73 2.70
CA PHE A 165 18.17 4.32 2.74
C PHE A 165 18.15 5.67 3.46
N VAL A 166 18.92 5.81 4.54
CA VAL A 166 19.08 7.08 5.27
C VAL A 166 20.51 7.60 5.06
N PRO A 167 20.69 8.68 4.28
CA PRO A 167 22.03 9.15 3.92
C PRO A 167 22.75 9.86 5.08
N GLU A 168 22.02 10.47 6.00
CA GLU A 168 22.58 11.22 7.13
C GLU A 168 21.70 11.08 8.38
N ALA A 169 22.31 11.20 9.56
CA ALA A 169 21.56 11.20 10.80
C ALA A 169 20.69 12.48 10.94
N GLY A 170 19.53 12.37 11.56
CA GLY A 170 18.63 13.48 11.74
C GLY A 170 17.28 13.10 12.32
N THR A 171 16.41 14.10 12.50
CA THR A 171 15.02 13.90 12.85
C THR A 171 14.18 14.04 11.59
N TYR A 172 13.33 13.04 11.30
CA TYR A 172 12.56 12.97 10.06
C TYR A 172 11.06 12.83 10.35
N ASP A 173 10.25 13.44 9.49
CA ASP A 173 8.89 12.98 9.22
C ASP A 173 8.93 12.03 8.02
N ILE A 174 8.22 10.91 8.12
CA ILE A 174 8.23 9.81 7.16
C ILE A 174 6.82 9.62 6.62
N LYS A 175 6.67 9.47 5.30
CA LYS A 175 5.44 8.99 4.67
C LYS A 175 5.72 7.82 3.73
N LEU A 176 5.20 6.65 4.03
CA LEU A 176 5.25 5.46 3.18
C LEU A 176 3.94 5.29 2.41
N TYR A 177 4.01 5.32 1.10
CA TYR A 177 2.93 4.94 0.20
C TYR A 177 3.20 3.49 -0.23
N ALA A 178 2.61 2.52 0.47
CA ALA A 178 2.89 1.10 0.25
C ALA A 178 2.31 0.55 -1.08
N TRP A 179 1.19 1.12 -1.53
CA TRP A 179 0.47 0.92 -2.79
C TRP A 179 0.72 -0.38 -3.56
N ALA A 180 1.51 -0.38 -4.61
CA ALA A 180 1.75 -1.58 -5.42
C ALA A 180 3.19 -1.54 -5.92
N ASN A 181 3.71 -2.69 -6.35
CA ASN A 181 5.03 -2.72 -6.95
C ASN A 181 5.09 -1.81 -8.20
N GLY A 182 6.11 -0.96 -8.27
CA GLY A 182 6.22 0.10 -9.27
C GLY A 182 5.58 1.44 -8.89
N TYR A 183 4.73 1.46 -7.85
CA TYR A 183 4.07 2.67 -7.32
C TYR A 183 4.40 2.94 -5.86
N ALA A 184 4.96 1.96 -5.15
CA ALA A 184 5.43 2.14 -3.79
C ALA A 184 6.50 3.23 -3.74
N LYS A 185 6.38 4.15 -2.78
CA LYS A 185 7.33 5.24 -2.57
C LYS A 185 7.37 5.66 -1.11
N CYS A 186 8.45 6.35 -0.73
CA CYS A 186 8.56 6.95 0.59
C CYS A 186 9.08 8.38 0.49
N GLU A 187 8.60 9.23 1.38
CA GLU A 187 9.06 10.62 1.56
C GLU A 187 9.70 10.74 2.94
N PHE A 188 10.95 11.23 2.98
CA PHE A 188 11.69 11.52 4.21
C PHE A 188 11.95 13.02 4.27
N THR A 189 11.25 13.71 5.16
CA THR A 189 11.40 15.16 5.36
C THR A 189 12.22 15.39 6.62
N LYS A 190 13.49 15.79 6.45
CA LYS A 190 14.34 16.18 7.57
C LYS A 190 13.83 17.47 8.20
N LYS A 191 13.88 17.56 9.53
CA LYS A 191 13.59 18.78 10.30
C LYS A 191 14.83 19.61 10.55
#